data_AF-A0A9P7JGV5-F1
#
_entry.id   AF-A0A9P7JGV5-F1
#
_cell.length_a   1.000
_cell.length_b   1.000
_cell.length_c   1.000
_cell.angle_alpha   90.00
_cell.angle_beta   90.00
_cell.angle_gamma   90.00
#
_symmetry.space_group_name_H-M   'P 1'
#
loop_
_entity.id
_entity.type
_entity.pdbx_description
1 polymer ?
#
loop_
_entity_poly.entity_id
_entity_poly.type
_entity_poly.pdbx_seq_one_letter_code
_entity_poly.pdbx_strand_id
1 'polypeptide(L)'
;MVSAPTHTINPTVNSTSTTNIGSHPLPEKGLDIPNLLVWCTDGSYAPKKDSWKYIVQHWTEADPGCGLHVALGDWLAEWLREKNRAIFSSKYHQCTMIALEFLYQYQANESAFLAAYPEHTEGHTALFNAIKHAKKSHGKIIPCK
;
A
#
# COMPACT_ATOMS: atom_id res chain seq x y z
N MET A 1 32.96 37.98 -49.96
CA MET A 1 33.10 38.43 -48.55
C MET A 1 31.71 38.82 -48.08
N VAL A 2 31.05 38.04 -47.23
CA VAL A 2 29.81 38.44 -46.54
C VAL A 2 29.81 37.89 -45.11
N SER A 3 29.31 38.72 -44.21
CA SER A 3 29.34 38.76 -42.75
C SER A 3 28.96 37.50 -41.94
N ALA A 4 29.47 37.48 -40.70
CA ALA A 4 28.89 36.81 -39.53
C ALA A 4 28.27 37.88 -38.59
N PRO A 5 27.86 37.59 -37.34
CA PRO A 5 27.06 36.47 -36.82
C PRO A 5 25.76 36.96 -36.13
N THR A 6 24.94 36.07 -35.57
CA THR A 6 24.03 36.44 -34.46
C THR A 6 23.99 35.34 -33.41
N HIS A 7 24.20 35.72 -32.16
CA HIS A 7 24.15 34.84 -30.99
C HIS A 7 22.71 34.58 -30.54
N THR A 8 22.42 33.35 -30.11
CA THR A 8 21.39 33.07 -29.09
C THR A 8 22.01 32.16 -28.04
N ILE A 9 21.80 32.46 -26.76
CA ILE A 9 22.61 31.93 -25.65
C ILE A 9 21.77 31.07 -24.71
N ASN A 10 22.03 29.76 -24.71
CA ASN A 10 21.87 28.80 -23.61
C ASN A 10 20.45 28.66 -22.96
N PRO A 11 20.29 27.94 -21.84
CA PRO A 11 20.13 26.48 -21.89
C PRO A 11 18.94 25.96 -21.05
N THR A 12 18.43 24.74 -21.29
CA THR A 12 17.52 24.08 -20.33
C THR A 12 17.69 22.55 -20.31
N VAL A 13 18.53 22.15 -19.36
CA VAL A 13 18.53 20.93 -18.51
C VAL A 13 18.59 19.50 -19.10
N ASN A 14 19.75 18.89 -18.77
CA ASN A 14 19.90 17.61 -18.08
C ASN A 14 19.76 16.28 -18.84
N SER A 15 20.95 15.76 -19.17
CA SER A 15 21.27 14.39 -19.51
C SER A 15 20.79 13.33 -18.50
N THR A 16 20.28 12.24 -19.06
CA THR A 16 20.42 10.83 -18.64
C THR A 16 20.96 10.48 -17.25
N SER A 17 20.21 9.62 -16.56
CA SER A 17 20.80 8.52 -15.78
C SER A 17 19.95 7.25 -15.93
N THR A 18 20.48 6.32 -16.71
CA THR A 18 19.96 4.96 -16.91
C THR A 18 19.94 4.21 -15.58
N THR A 19 18.77 3.71 -15.17
CA THR A 19 18.71 2.54 -14.28
C THR A 19 17.98 1.43 -15.03
N ASN A 20 18.75 0.48 -15.55
CA ASN A 20 18.25 -0.69 -16.26
C ASN A 20 17.79 -1.72 -15.22
N ILE A 21 16.50 -1.76 -14.92
CA ILE A 21 15.86 -2.84 -14.16
C ILE A 21 14.92 -3.57 -15.14
N GLY A 22 15.00 -4.89 -15.15
CA GLY A 22 14.44 -5.75 -16.19
C GLY A 22 12.93 -5.59 -16.39
N SER A 23 12.52 -5.67 -17.66
CA SER A 23 11.14 -5.61 -18.12
C SER A 23 10.30 -6.81 -17.65
N HIS A 24 9.27 -6.58 -16.80
CA HIS A 24 8.17 -7.52 -16.60
C HIS A 24 6.83 -6.78 -16.38
N PRO A 25 5.79 -7.05 -17.19
CA PRO A 25 4.40 -6.64 -16.90
C PRO A 25 3.65 -7.71 -16.10
N LEU A 26 2.68 -7.33 -15.27
CA LEU A 26 1.63 -8.22 -14.72
C LEU A 26 0.46 -7.37 -14.17
N PRO A 27 -0.45 -6.91 -15.04
CA PRO A 27 -1.63 -7.69 -15.49
C PRO A 27 -1.47 -8.30 -16.91
N GLU A 28 -2.37 -9.13 -17.45
CA GLU A 28 -3.68 -9.64 -16.98
C GLU A 28 -3.70 -11.19 -17.05
N LYS A 29 -4.47 -11.85 -16.18
CA LYS A 29 -4.41 -13.29 -15.80
C LYS A 29 -3.18 -13.66 -14.94
N GLY A 30 -3.44 -14.10 -13.72
CA GLY A 30 -2.45 -14.35 -12.65
C GLY A 30 -2.73 -13.57 -11.36
N LEU A 31 -3.67 -12.62 -11.40
CA LEU A 31 -4.11 -11.82 -10.26
C LEU A 31 -5.10 -12.58 -9.36
N ASP A 32 -4.61 -13.60 -8.67
CA ASP A 32 -5.08 -13.79 -7.30
C ASP A 32 -4.36 -12.75 -6.45
N ILE A 33 -5.03 -11.62 -6.13
CA ILE A 33 -4.79 -11.08 -4.78
C ILE A 33 -5.28 -12.19 -3.87
N PRO A 34 -4.40 -12.84 -3.08
CA PRO A 34 -4.82 -13.87 -2.15
C PRO A 34 -6.02 -13.33 -1.39
N ASN A 35 -7.05 -14.15 -1.27
CA ASN A 35 -8.21 -13.71 -0.52
C ASN A 35 -7.69 -13.37 0.89
N LEU A 36 -7.69 -12.09 1.29
CA LEU A 36 -7.09 -11.60 2.55
C LEU A 36 -7.74 -12.21 3.82
N LEU A 37 -8.68 -13.13 3.62
CA LEU A 37 -8.85 -14.34 4.41
C LEU A 37 -7.53 -15.14 4.54
N VAL A 38 -6.61 -14.58 5.33
CA VAL A 38 -5.32 -15.12 5.74
C VAL A 38 -5.29 -16.65 5.75
N TRP A 39 -4.73 -17.24 4.70
CA TRP A 39 -4.29 -18.62 4.70
C TRP A 39 -2.88 -18.65 5.28
N CYS A 40 -2.75 -19.28 6.44
CA CYS A 40 -1.47 -19.81 6.88
C CYS A 40 -1.02 -20.88 5.87
N THR A 41 0.28 -21.16 5.80
CA THR A 41 0.86 -22.15 4.86
C THR A 41 0.41 -23.59 5.12
N ASP A 42 -0.29 -23.85 6.23
CA ASP A 42 -0.96 -25.10 6.59
C ASP A 42 -2.43 -25.19 6.12
N GLY A 43 -2.95 -24.15 5.47
CA GLY A 43 -4.36 -24.04 5.05
C GLY A 43 -5.32 -23.60 6.15
N SER A 44 -4.82 -23.29 7.36
CA SER A 44 -5.63 -22.76 8.45
C SER A 44 -5.90 -21.26 8.26
N TYR A 45 -7.02 -20.79 8.81
CA TYR A 45 -7.26 -19.36 8.99
C TYR A 45 -6.41 -18.84 10.16
N ALA A 46 -5.72 -17.71 9.97
CA ALA A 46 -5.06 -17.05 11.09
C ALA A 46 -6.09 -16.60 12.15
N PRO A 47 -5.71 -16.59 13.46
CA PRO A 47 -6.54 -16.04 14.51
C PRO A 47 -6.96 -14.60 14.18
N LYS A 48 -8.25 -14.27 14.34
CA LYS A 48 -8.79 -12.94 14.02
C LYS A 48 -7.95 -11.80 14.62
N LYS A 49 -7.60 -11.93 15.90
CA LYS A 49 -6.77 -11.00 16.68
C LYS A 49 -5.40 -10.68 16.07
N ASP A 50 -4.86 -11.58 15.24
CA ASP A 50 -3.53 -11.51 14.62
C ASP A 50 -3.61 -11.23 13.11
N SER A 51 -4.80 -11.22 12.51
CA SER A 51 -4.99 -11.02 11.06
C SER A 51 -4.43 -9.69 10.52
N TRP A 52 -4.27 -8.68 11.39
CA TRP A 52 -3.62 -7.42 11.04
C TRP A 52 -2.11 -7.54 10.86
N LYS A 53 -1.44 -8.50 11.51
CA LYS A 53 0.01 -8.73 11.37
C LYS A 53 0.35 -9.22 9.97
N TYR A 54 -0.47 -10.12 9.42
CA TYR A 54 -0.36 -10.59 8.04
C TYR A 54 -0.61 -9.46 7.03
N ILE A 55 -1.52 -8.53 7.33
CA ILE A 55 -1.72 -7.33 6.51
C ILE A 55 -0.47 -6.44 6.50
N VAL A 56 0.18 -6.25 7.66
CA VAL A 56 1.46 -5.51 7.73
C VAL A 56 2.56 -6.26 6.99
N GLN A 57 2.67 -7.58 7.16
CA GLN A 57 3.67 -8.40 6.49
C GLN A 57 3.49 -8.37 4.96
N HIS A 58 2.29 -8.63 4.44
CA HIS A 58 1.97 -8.53 3.00
C HIS A 58 2.09 -7.10 2.46
N TRP A 59 2.14 -6.07 3.33
CA TRP A 59 2.44 -4.70 2.92
C TRP A 59 3.94 -4.46 2.70
N THR A 60 4.81 -5.11 3.50
CA THR A 60 6.27 -4.92 3.47
C THR A 60 7.03 -6.04 2.75
N GLU A 61 6.44 -7.21 2.57
CA GLU A 61 7.06 -8.42 2.05
C GLU A 61 6.21 -9.04 0.93
N ALA A 62 6.89 -9.64 -0.05
CA ALA A 62 6.26 -10.53 -1.00
C ALA A 62 6.03 -11.91 -0.36
N ASP A 63 4.89 -12.53 -0.65
CA ASP A 63 4.54 -13.88 -0.24
C ASP A 63 4.09 -14.70 -1.47
N PRO A 64 5.03 -15.31 -2.21
CA PRO A 64 4.72 -16.17 -3.35
C PRO A 64 3.89 -17.41 -2.99
N GLY A 65 3.87 -17.84 -1.72
CA GLY A 65 3.02 -18.95 -1.25
C GLY A 65 1.53 -18.58 -1.32
N CYS A 66 1.22 -17.30 -1.14
CA CYS A 66 -0.11 -16.73 -1.34
C CYS A 66 -0.29 -16.09 -2.73
N GLY A 67 0.62 -16.29 -3.69
CA GLY A 67 0.57 -15.63 -5.01
C GLY A 67 0.95 -14.14 -5.01
N LEU A 68 1.37 -13.59 -3.87
CA LEU A 68 1.79 -12.20 -3.72
C LEU A 68 3.27 -12.05 -4.12
N HIS A 69 3.55 -12.00 -5.42
CA HIS A 69 4.93 -11.89 -5.93
C HIS A 69 5.62 -10.54 -5.67
N VAL A 70 4.86 -9.50 -5.30
CA VAL A 70 5.32 -8.14 -5.00
C VAL A 70 4.57 -7.66 -3.75
N ALA A 71 5.28 -7.11 -2.77
CA ALA A 71 4.70 -6.56 -1.55
C ALA A 71 3.65 -5.48 -1.86
N LEU A 72 2.51 -5.46 -1.15
CA LEU A 72 1.39 -4.56 -1.45
C LEU A 72 1.78 -3.08 -1.39
N GLY A 73 2.78 -2.69 -0.59
CA GLY A 73 3.29 -1.32 -0.55
C GLY A 73 3.98 -0.86 -1.85
N ASP A 74 4.52 -1.79 -2.62
CA ASP A 74 5.26 -1.53 -3.87
C ASP A 74 4.37 -1.67 -5.13
N TRP A 75 3.07 -1.89 -4.98
CA TRP A 75 2.15 -2.08 -6.09
C TRP A 75 1.99 -0.81 -6.93
N LEU A 76 2.19 -0.94 -8.24
CA LEU A 76 2.00 0.16 -9.17
C LEU A 76 0.52 0.56 -9.24
N ALA A 77 0.24 1.86 -9.18
CA ALA A 77 -1.13 2.39 -9.20
C ALA A 77 -1.95 2.00 -10.44
N GLU A 78 -1.30 1.62 -11.55
CA GLU A 78 -1.91 1.03 -12.74
C GLU A 78 -2.53 -0.36 -12.50
N TRP A 79 -1.95 -1.19 -11.63
CA TRP A 79 -2.47 -2.54 -11.34
C TRP A 79 -3.80 -2.51 -10.60
N LEU A 80 -4.15 -1.37 -9.98
CA LEU A 80 -5.40 -1.11 -9.27
C LEU A 80 -6.48 -0.43 -10.15
N ARG A 81 -6.23 -0.23 -11.45
CA ARG A 81 -7.17 0.41 -12.38
C ARG A 81 -8.08 -0.60 -13.10
N GLU A 82 -9.01 -0.09 -13.90
CA GLU A 82 -9.84 -0.87 -14.81
C GLU A 82 -10.57 -2.06 -14.14
N LYS A 83 -10.53 -3.25 -14.75
CA LYS A 83 -11.16 -4.49 -14.24
C LYS A 83 -10.72 -4.82 -12.80
N ASN A 84 -9.46 -4.57 -12.47
CA ASN A 84 -8.87 -4.87 -11.17
C ASN A 84 -9.42 -3.96 -10.06
N ARG A 85 -9.82 -2.73 -10.39
CA ARG A 85 -10.35 -1.75 -9.43
C ARG A 85 -11.53 -2.30 -8.63
N ALA A 86 -12.46 -2.98 -9.29
CA ALA A 86 -13.66 -3.51 -8.64
C ALA A 86 -13.35 -4.65 -7.66
N ILE A 87 -12.31 -5.43 -7.95
CA ILE A 87 -11.94 -6.64 -7.18
C ILE A 87 -11.03 -6.28 -6.00
N PHE A 88 -10.10 -5.33 -6.21
CA PHE A 88 -8.96 -5.11 -5.32
C PHE A 88 -8.97 -3.78 -4.57
N SER A 89 -9.64 -2.74 -5.07
CA SER A 89 -9.57 -1.39 -4.48
C SER A 89 -9.94 -1.35 -2.99
N SER A 90 -11.02 -2.03 -2.59
CA SER A 90 -11.46 -2.08 -1.18
C SER A 90 -10.47 -2.82 -0.28
N LYS A 91 -9.94 -3.95 -0.76
CA LYS A 91 -8.95 -4.80 -0.06
C LYS A 91 -7.64 -4.06 0.12
N TYR A 92 -7.11 -3.51 -0.98
CA TYR A 92 -5.91 -2.68 -0.99
C TYR A 92 -6.05 -1.50 -0.01
N HIS A 93 -7.15 -0.76 -0.08
CA HIS A 93 -7.40 0.37 0.81
C HIS A 93 -7.43 -0.02 2.30
N GLN A 94 -8.02 -1.17 2.65
CA GLN A 94 -7.99 -1.70 4.02
C GLN A 94 -6.55 -2.01 4.46
N CYS A 95 -5.77 -2.68 3.62
CA CYS A 95 -4.36 -2.97 3.89
C CYS A 95 -3.54 -1.68 4.08
N THR A 96 -3.66 -0.72 3.16
CA THR A 96 -3.02 0.59 3.25
C THR A 96 -3.37 1.29 4.57
N MET A 97 -4.64 1.31 4.95
CA MET A 97 -5.05 2.02 6.17
C MET A 97 -4.49 1.38 7.45
N ILE A 98 -4.47 0.05 7.55
CA ILE A 98 -3.93 -0.66 8.73
C ILE A 98 -2.40 -0.55 8.76
N ALA A 99 -1.74 -0.90 7.65
CA ALA A 99 -0.29 -0.94 7.58
C ALA A 99 0.35 0.44 7.77
N LEU A 100 -0.20 1.50 7.13
CA LEU A 100 0.35 2.84 7.32
C LEU A 100 0.10 3.40 8.72
N GLU A 101 -1.01 3.05 9.39
CA GLU A 101 -1.22 3.43 10.79
C GLU A 101 -0.17 2.77 11.69
N PHE A 102 -0.01 1.45 11.59
CA PHE A 102 0.96 0.72 12.39
C PHE A 102 2.41 1.19 12.13
N LEU A 103 2.83 1.26 10.87
CA LEU A 103 4.21 1.55 10.49
C LEU A 103 4.60 3.02 10.74
N TYR A 104 3.73 3.99 10.45
CA TYR A 104 4.10 5.42 10.49
C TYR A 104 3.49 6.20 11.66
N GLN A 105 2.23 5.95 12.04
CA GLN A 105 1.62 6.63 13.18
C GLN A 105 2.08 6.04 14.51
N TYR A 106 2.22 4.71 14.57
CA TYR A 106 2.68 4.01 15.76
C TYR A 106 4.14 3.55 15.69
N GLN A 107 4.87 3.86 14.60
CA GLN A 107 6.31 3.57 14.46
C GLN A 107 6.63 2.07 14.69
N ALA A 108 5.78 1.19 14.19
CA ALA A 108 5.80 -0.25 14.40
C ALA A 108 5.73 -0.71 15.90
N ASN A 109 5.32 0.17 16.82
CA ASN A 109 5.14 -0.17 18.22
C ASN A 109 3.82 -0.93 18.43
N GLU A 110 3.90 -2.26 18.44
CA GLU A 110 2.75 -3.14 18.66
C GLU A 110 2.01 -2.82 19.96
N SER A 111 2.71 -2.62 21.08
CA SER A 111 2.05 -2.37 22.36
C SER A 111 1.23 -1.07 22.35
N ALA A 112 1.72 -0.01 21.72
CA ALA A 112 1.01 1.26 21.61
C ALA A 112 -0.17 1.17 20.63
N PHE A 113 0.01 0.46 19.52
CA PHE A 113 -1.03 0.24 18.50
C PHE A 113 -2.20 -0.59 19.05
N LEU A 114 -1.92 -1.70 19.72
CA LEU A 114 -2.95 -2.57 20.32
C LEU A 114 -3.67 -1.89 21.50
N ALA A 115 -2.97 -1.06 22.28
CA ALA A 115 -3.60 -0.28 23.35
C ALA A 115 -4.55 0.80 22.82
N ALA A 116 -4.30 1.33 21.61
CA ALA A 116 -5.16 2.32 20.98
C ALA A 116 -6.34 1.71 20.20
N TYR A 117 -6.21 0.47 19.73
CA TYR A 117 -7.22 -0.22 18.92
C TYR A 117 -7.53 -1.64 19.45
N PRO A 118 -8.20 -1.77 20.61
CA PRO A 118 -8.62 -3.07 21.18
C PRO A 118 -9.50 -3.89 20.23
N GLU A 119 -10.16 -3.25 19.26
CA GLU A 119 -10.96 -3.88 18.20
C GLU A 119 -10.16 -4.84 17.31
N HIS A 120 -8.82 -4.81 17.36
CA HIS A 120 -7.97 -5.80 16.70
C HIS A 120 -8.38 -7.25 17.05
N THR A 121 -8.84 -7.48 18.29
CA THR A 121 -9.29 -8.79 18.80
C THR A 121 -10.46 -9.38 18.02
N GLU A 122 -11.35 -8.54 17.47
CA GLU A 122 -12.48 -8.95 16.65
C GLU A 122 -12.09 -9.22 15.18
N GLY A 123 -10.94 -8.70 14.74
CA GLY A 123 -10.35 -8.91 13.42
C GLY A 123 -10.03 -7.61 12.68
N HIS A 124 -9.25 -7.73 11.60
CA HIS A 124 -8.80 -6.57 10.82
C HIS A 124 -9.92 -5.67 10.28
N THR A 125 -11.14 -6.18 10.04
CA THR A 125 -12.27 -5.34 9.62
C THR A 125 -12.74 -4.40 10.73
N ALA A 126 -12.77 -4.86 11.98
CA ALA A 126 -13.13 -4.03 13.14
C ALA A 126 -12.03 -2.99 13.41
N LEU A 127 -10.76 -3.43 13.40
CA LEU A 127 -9.58 -2.56 13.45
C LEU A 127 -9.59 -1.46 12.36
N PHE A 128 -9.85 -1.82 11.10
CA PHE A 128 -9.95 -0.86 10.00
C PHE A 128 -11.03 0.19 10.26
N ASN A 129 -12.20 -0.23 10.76
CA ASN A 129 -13.26 0.69 11.13
C ASN A 129 -12.84 1.61 12.28
N ALA A 130 -12.20 1.08 13.34
CA ALA A 130 -11.68 1.87 14.46
C ALA A 130 -10.66 2.93 13.99
N ILE A 131 -9.67 2.55 13.17
CA ILE A 131 -8.69 3.48 12.57
C ILE A 131 -9.40 4.54 11.72
N LYS A 132 -10.36 4.15 10.88
CA LYS A 132 -11.17 5.06 10.04
C LYS A 132 -11.99 6.04 10.89
N HIS A 133 -12.54 5.58 12.02
CA HIS A 133 -13.27 6.42 12.96
C HIS A 133 -12.33 7.39 13.69
N ALA A 134 -11.18 6.95 14.18
CA ALA A 134 -10.17 7.79 14.81
C ALA A 134 -9.69 8.90 13.86
N LYS A 135 -9.27 8.53 12.64
CA LYS A 135 -8.87 9.49 11.59
C LYS A 135 -9.98 10.47 11.23
N LYS A 136 -11.24 10.01 11.13
CA LYS A 136 -12.40 10.89 10.90
C LYS A 136 -12.61 11.87 12.05
N SER A 137 -12.49 11.43 13.31
CA SER A 137 -12.64 12.29 14.48
C SER A 137 -11.53 13.34 14.58
N HIS A 138 -10.27 12.95 14.36
CA HIS A 138 -9.13 13.88 14.34
C HIS A 138 -9.27 14.91 13.20
N GLY A 139 -9.68 14.47 12.00
CA GLY A 139 -9.97 15.37 10.87
C GLY A 139 -11.24 16.23 11.03
N LYS A 140 -12.08 16.00 12.06
CA LYS A 140 -13.30 16.77 12.31
C LYS A 140 -13.07 17.98 13.23
N ILE A 141 -11.89 18.12 13.84
CA ILE A 141 -11.51 19.28 14.66
C ILE A 141 -10.93 20.40 13.78
N ILE A 142 -11.65 20.77 12.72
CA ILE A 142 -11.51 22.08 12.06
C ILE A 142 -12.92 22.65 11.81
N PRO A 143 -13.56 23.24 12.85
CA PRO A 143 -14.71 24.10 12.64
C PRO A 143 -14.21 25.49 12.18
N CYS A 144 -14.04 25.68 10.88
CA CYS A 144 -13.99 27.04 10.34
C CYS A 144 -15.37 27.70 10.52
N LYS A 145 -15.38 28.85 11.19
CA LYS A 145 -16.51 29.80 11.18
C LYS A 145 -16.64 30.44 9.80
#